data_AF-A0A833RYQ6-F1
#
_entry.id   AF-A0A833RYQ6-F1
#
_cell.length_a   1.000
_cell.length_b   1.000
_cell.length_c   1.000
_cell.angle_alpha   90.00
_cell.angle_beta   90.00
_cell.angle_gamma   90.00
#
_symmetry.space_group_name_H-M   'P 1'
#
loop_
_entity.id
_entity.type
_entity.pdbx_description
1 polymer ?
#
loop_
_entity_poly.entity_id
_entity_poly.type
_entity_poly.pdbx_seq_one_letter_code
_entity_poly.pdbx_strand_id
1 'polypeptide(L)'
;MAFNKFAFGAIAMIIIATAYNIAAFVLPMWSSNKTVNSALASEVSSTRFNAGLLGFCVDSEMTNGTSFDHCFYYKFGSSFDDLSVLNADVWSKYSSDGIFKGYSNAGDVSDEEQTAYVSVLAKAAGMDADQFHKFLDKSCGLLGTATMTFGGMSLSNGVMAIVAMVGAITCSKGNKKWVGGGFFLASVVCFTAMLAFVLWVVQSKPLGKEDDASFTASFFLIIIAMLHYPVAMFMFWKHLNMQQEAQKEFDEDHTTYRAAVTPKHSEAAPVSLV
;
A
#
# COMPACT_ATOMS: atom_id res chain seq x y z
N MET A 1 32.12 -10.69 10.18
CA MET A 1 31.10 -10.14 9.26
C MET A 1 30.58 -8.85 9.87
N ALA A 2 30.89 -7.70 9.28
CA ALA A 2 30.56 -6.41 9.87
C ALA A 2 29.18 -5.96 9.37
N PHE A 3 28.18 -6.01 10.24
CA PHE A 3 26.91 -5.31 10.04
C PHE A 3 27.21 -3.82 9.93
N ASN A 4 27.19 -3.29 8.70
CA ASN A 4 27.64 -1.93 8.41
C ASN A 4 26.44 -0.98 8.25
N LYS A 5 26.72 0.32 8.15
CA LYS A 5 25.70 1.36 8.00
C LYS A 5 24.73 1.12 6.82
N PHE A 6 25.17 0.44 5.76
CA PHE A 6 24.32 0.14 4.61
C PHE A 6 23.37 -1.04 4.88
N ALA A 7 23.80 -2.05 5.65
CA ALA A 7 22.90 -3.11 6.13
C ALA A 7 21.80 -2.55 7.04
N PHE A 8 22.18 -1.73 8.03
CA PHE A 8 21.22 -1.08 8.91
C PHE A 8 20.28 -0.15 8.13
N GLY A 9 20.84 0.67 7.24
CA GLY A 9 20.06 1.57 6.39
C GLY A 9 19.06 0.83 5.51
N ALA A 10 19.48 -0.27 4.87
CA ALA A 10 18.58 -1.09 4.05
C ALA A 10 17.40 -1.63 4.85
N ILE A 11 17.67 -2.20 6.04
CA ILE A 11 16.64 -2.76 6.93
C ILE A 11 15.70 -1.67 7.45
N ALA A 12 16.24 -0.54 7.90
CA ALA A 12 15.43 0.58 8.38
C ALA A 12 14.51 1.12 7.28
N MET A 13 15.04 1.34 6.08
CA MET A 13 14.27 1.88 4.95
C MET A 13 13.17 0.91 4.50
N ILE A 14 13.44 -0.40 4.39
CA ILE A 14 12.41 -1.36 3.99
C ILE A 14 11.30 -1.49 5.04
N ILE A 15 11.64 -1.42 6.34
CA ILE A 15 10.66 -1.46 7.43
C ILE A 15 9.79 -0.21 7.41
N ILE A 16 10.38 0.98 7.31
CA ILE A 16 9.65 2.26 7.26
C ILE A 16 8.75 2.30 6.02
N ALA A 17 9.27 1.91 4.85
CA ALA A 17 8.48 1.84 3.62
C ALA A 17 7.27 0.92 3.76
N THR A 18 7.47 -0.27 4.33
CA THR A 18 6.41 -1.25 4.52
C THR A 18 5.39 -0.77 5.55
N ALA A 19 5.83 -0.15 6.64
CA ALA A 19 4.93 0.41 7.66
C ALA A 19 4.05 1.52 7.08
N TYR A 20 4.62 2.44 6.30
CA TYR A 20 3.84 3.49 5.63
C TYR A 20 2.91 2.95 4.55
N ASN A 21 3.32 1.91 3.82
CA ASN A 21 2.46 1.22 2.86
C ASN A 21 1.26 0.55 3.55
N ILE A 22 1.49 -0.14 4.67
CA ILE A 22 0.43 -0.74 5.50
C ILE A 22 -0.51 0.34 6.03
N ALA A 23 0.03 1.42 6.59
CA ALA A 23 -0.77 2.53 7.10
C ALA A 23 -1.62 3.16 5.99
N ALA A 24 -1.02 3.40 4.82
CA ALA A 24 -1.75 3.91 3.66
C ALA A 24 -2.87 2.94 3.23
N PHE A 25 -2.60 1.64 3.20
CA PHE A 25 -3.60 0.64 2.82
C PHE A 25 -4.81 0.60 3.76
N VAL A 26 -4.56 0.66 5.08
CA VAL A 26 -5.61 0.49 6.10
C VAL A 26 -6.39 1.78 6.35
N LEU A 27 -5.71 2.93 6.35
CA LEU A 27 -6.33 4.20 6.73
C LEU A 27 -7.14 4.79 5.56
N PRO A 28 -8.42 5.15 5.78
CA PRO A 28 -9.32 5.68 4.76
C PRO A 28 -9.05 7.17 4.44
N MET A 29 -7.77 7.59 4.41
CA MET A 29 -7.32 8.97 4.24
C MET A 29 -6.53 9.15 2.94
N TRP A 30 -7.02 8.59 1.84
CA TRP A 30 -6.43 8.86 0.53
C TRP A 30 -7.02 10.11 -0.09
N SER A 31 -8.34 10.26 -0.01
CA SER A 31 -9.07 11.42 -0.50
C SER A 31 -10.09 11.87 0.54
N SER A 32 -10.25 13.18 0.72
CA SER A 32 -11.21 13.75 1.64
C SER A 32 -12.05 14.82 0.96
N ASN A 33 -13.33 14.87 1.31
CA ASN A 33 -14.23 15.95 0.94
C ASN A 33 -14.88 16.50 2.22
N LYS A 34 -14.91 17.83 2.37
CA LYS A 34 -15.47 18.54 3.53
C LYS A 34 -16.60 19.49 3.16
N THR A 35 -16.95 19.59 1.88
CA THR A 35 -17.97 20.50 1.41
C THR A 35 -19.30 19.77 1.33
N VAL A 36 -20.32 20.37 1.96
CA VAL A 36 -21.70 19.91 1.83
C VAL A 36 -22.25 20.46 0.52
N ASN A 37 -22.85 19.60 -0.30
CA ASN A 37 -23.57 20.03 -1.49
C ASN A 37 -24.66 21.06 -1.11
N SER A 38 -24.74 22.17 -1.85
CA SER A 38 -25.72 23.23 -1.59
C SER A 38 -27.17 22.73 -1.61
N ALA A 39 -27.47 21.68 -2.37
CA ALA A 39 -28.78 21.04 -2.39
C ALA A 39 -29.13 20.31 -1.08
N LEU A 40 -28.12 19.95 -0.28
CA LEU A 40 -28.26 19.23 0.99
C LEU A 40 -28.03 20.12 2.22
N ALA A 41 -27.72 21.41 2.05
CA ALA A 41 -27.39 22.31 3.14
C ALA A 41 -28.53 22.54 4.16
N SER A 42 -29.79 22.25 3.77
CA SER A 42 -30.94 22.28 4.69
C SER A 42 -31.04 21.03 5.57
N GLU A 43 -30.35 19.95 5.22
CA GLU A 43 -30.46 18.64 5.85
C GLU A 43 -29.15 18.21 6.53
N VAL A 44 -28.01 18.57 5.95
CA VAL A 44 -26.66 18.31 6.48
C VAL A 44 -25.99 19.64 6.82
N SER A 45 -25.64 19.85 8.08
CA SER A 45 -24.98 21.06 8.57
C SER A 45 -23.47 21.04 8.30
N SER A 46 -22.84 19.88 8.45
CA SER A 46 -21.43 19.67 8.14
C SER A 46 -21.15 18.22 7.73
N THR A 47 -20.11 18.01 6.92
CA THR A 47 -19.67 16.67 6.53
C THR A 47 -18.16 16.61 6.42
N ARG A 48 -17.61 15.44 6.73
CA ARG A 48 -16.23 15.05 6.50
C ARG A 48 -16.24 13.64 5.96
N PHE A 49 -16.14 13.55 4.65
CA PHE A 49 -15.94 12.31 3.93
C PHE A 49 -14.45 12.02 3.79
N ASN A 50 -14.05 10.78 4.07
CA ASN A 50 -12.69 10.29 3.93
C ASN A 50 -12.72 8.92 3.23
N ALA A 51 -12.12 8.79 2.06
CA ALA A 51 -12.03 7.53 1.33
C ALA A 51 -10.60 7.00 1.29
N GLY A 52 -10.46 5.68 1.38
CA GLY A 52 -9.23 4.95 1.07
C GLY A 52 -9.50 3.61 0.39
N LEU A 53 -8.49 2.75 0.37
CA LEU A 53 -8.49 1.52 -0.42
C LEU A 53 -9.47 0.45 0.08
N LEU A 54 -9.66 0.35 1.41
CA LEU A 54 -10.53 -0.66 2.03
C LEU A 54 -11.98 -0.20 2.18
N GLY A 55 -12.23 1.11 2.15
CA GLY A 55 -13.51 1.69 2.47
C GLY A 55 -13.45 3.20 2.59
N PHE A 56 -14.54 3.78 3.10
CA PHE A 56 -14.65 5.21 3.36
C PHE A 56 -15.33 5.44 4.70
N CYS A 57 -15.02 6.56 5.34
CA CYS A 57 -15.68 7.03 6.54
C CYS A 57 -16.42 8.33 6.25
N VAL A 58 -17.54 8.48 6.92
CA VAL A 58 -18.41 9.64 6.88
C VAL A 58 -18.59 10.11 8.31
N ASP A 59 -18.22 11.35 8.54
CA ASP A 59 -18.50 12.10 9.77
C ASP A 59 -19.38 13.28 9.37
N SER A 60 -20.69 13.19 9.56
CA SER A 60 -21.66 14.23 9.19
C SER A 60 -22.58 14.60 10.33
N GLU A 61 -22.90 15.89 10.41
CA GLU A 61 -23.86 16.43 11.35
C GLU A 61 -25.09 16.87 10.58
N MET A 62 -26.27 16.40 11.00
CA MET A 62 -27.54 16.72 10.40
C MET A 62 -28.13 17.97 11.06
N THR A 63 -28.93 18.74 10.33
CA THR A 63 -29.52 20.00 10.83
C THR A 63 -30.52 19.80 11.98
N ASN A 64 -31.05 18.58 12.14
CA ASN A 64 -31.90 18.18 13.26
C ASN A 64 -31.12 17.83 14.56
N GLY A 65 -29.78 17.93 14.54
CA GLY A 65 -28.91 17.66 15.69
C GLY A 65 -28.40 16.21 15.79
N THR A 66 -28.68 15.34 14.81
CA THR A 66 -28.12 13.97 14.79
C THR A 66 -26.75 13.95 14.12
N SER A 67 -25.74 13.36 14.76
CA SER A 67 -24.41 13.14 14.18
C SER A 67 -24.27 11.70 13.68
N PHE A 68 -23.57 11.53 12.56
CA PHE A 68 -23.28 10.26 11.93
C PHE A 68 -21.76 10.13 11.78
N ASP A 69 -21.12 9.21 12.51
CA ASP A 69 -19.68 8.93 12.42
C ASP A 69 -19.45 7.43 12.19
N HIS A 70 -19.32 7.04 10.93
CA HIS A 70 -19.14 5.63 10.57
C HIS A 70 -18.20 5.41 9.41
N CYS A 71 -17.53 4.25 9.45
CA CYS A 71 -16.70 3.73 8.39
C CYS A 71 -17.35 2.52 7.72
N PHE A 72 -17.51 2.60 6.41
CA PHE A 72 -18.02 1.56 5.55
C PHE A 72 -16.88 0.84 4.83
N TYR A 73 -16.88 -0.48 4.88
CA TYR A 73 -15.93 -1.29 4.12
C TYR A 73 -16.53 -1.70 2.77
N TYR A 74 -15.70 -1.68 1.73
CA TYR A 74 -16.18 -1.99 0.38
C TYR A 74 -16.63 -3.45 0.22
N LYS A 75 -15.85 -4.39 0.76
CA LYS A 75 -16.09 -5.83 0.60
C LYS A 75 -16.62 -6.53 1.86
N PHE A 76 -16.42 -5.94 3.02
CA PHE A 76 -16.87 -6.52 4.27
C PHE A 76 -18.22 -5.93 4.64
N GLY A 77 -19.19 -6.82 4.92
CA GLY A 77 -20.49 -6.42 5.44
C GLY A 77 -20.30 -5.72 6.77
N SER A 78 -20.93 -4.55 6.89
CA SER A 78 -20.98 -3.79 8.11
C SER A 78 -22.45 -3.52 8.36
N SER A 79 -23.11 -4.44 9.07
CA SER A 79 -24.51 -4.31 9.43
C SER A 79 -24.66 -3.07 10.32
N PHE A 80 -25.12 -1.97 9.73
CA PHE A 80 -25.34 -0.72 10.44
C PHE A 80 -26.82 -0.40 10.38
N ASP A 81 -27.47 -0.19 11.51
CA ASP A 81 -28.89 0.16 11.53
C ASP A 81 -29.11 1.69 11.42
N ASP A 82 -28.11 2.51 11.72
CA ASP A 82 -28.27 3.97 11.83
C ASP A 82 -28.51 4.69 10.49
N LEU A 83 -28.14 4.09 9.35
CA LEU A 83 -28.50 4.64 8.03
C LEU A 83 -29.97 4.43 7.67
N SER A 84 -30.70 3.57 8.41
CA SER A 84 -32.15 3.40 8.22
C SER A 84 -32.93 4.69 8.47
N VAL A 85 -32.37 5.63 9.24
CA VAL A 85 -32.95 6.96 9.48
C VAL A 85 -33.05 7.78 8.19
N LEU A 86 -32.15 7.55 7.23
CA LEU A 86 -32.16 8.23 5.93
C LEU A 86 -33.11 7.56 4.94
N ASN A 87 -33.13 6.22 4.89
CA ASN A 87 -34.11 5.45 4.13
C ASN A 87 -34.17 4.00 4.63
N ALA A 88 -35.19 3.69 5.45
CA ALA A 88 -35.31 2.39 6.09
C ALA A 88 -35.52 1.25 5.09
N ASP A 89 -36.33 1.46 4.04
CA ASP A 89 -36.72 0.42 3.10
C ASP A 89 -35.56 -0.03 2.20
N VAL A 90 -34.75 0.91 1.72
CA VAL A 90 -33.57 0.59 0.90
C VAL A 90 -32.47 0.01 1.78
N TRP A 91 -32.25 0.61 2.95
CA TRP A 91 -31.15 0.20 3.80
C TRP A 91 -31.40 -1.18 4.45
N SER A 92 -32.64 -1.51 4.84
CA SER A 92 -32.97 -2.84 5.38
C SER A 92 -32.74 -3.97 4.35
N LYS A 93 -32.81 -3.68 3.05
CA LYS A 93 -32.59 -4.67 1.98
C LYS A 93 -31.12 -4.96 1.74
N TYR A 94 -30.23 -3.98 1.86
CA TYR A 94 -28.83 -4.08 1.40
C TYR A 94 -27.77 -3.87 2.49
N SER A 95 -28.14 -3.46 3.71
CA SER A 95 -27.21 -3.14 4.80
C SER A 95 -26.43 -4.33 5.36
N SER A 96 -26.93 -5.56 5.19
CA SER A 96 -26.24 -6.76 5.67
C SER A 96 -25.02 -7.14 4.82
N ASP A 97 -24.94 -6.59 3.61
CA ASP A 97 -23.88 -6.86 2.64
C ASP A 97 -22.83 -5.72 2.63
N GLY A 98 -21.60 -6.03 2.21
CA GLY A 98 -20.59 -4.98 1.99
C GLY A 98 -21.00 -4.06 0.85
N ILE A 99 -20.51 -2.81 0.82
CA ILE A 99 -20.96 -1.78 -0.13
C ILE A 99 -20.96 -2.26 -1.59
N PHE A 100 -19.93 -3.01 -2.02
CA PHE A 100 -19.85 -3.51 -3.40
C PHE A 100 -20.95 -4.52 -3.72
N LYS A 101 -21.28 -5.38 -2.77
CA LYS A 101 -22.34 -6.38 -2.94
C LYS A 101 -23.72 -5.74 -2.82
N GLY A 102 -23.92 -4.79 -1.89
CA GLY A 102 -25.13 -3.98 -1.83
C GLY A 102 -25.40 -3.20 -3.12
N TYR A 103 -24.37 -2.54 -3.66
CA TYR A 103 -24.43 -1.81 -4.93
C TYR A 103 -24.72 -2.72 -6.12
N SER A 104 -24.10 -3.89 -6.20
CA SER A 104 -24.35 -4.88 -7.25
C SER A 104 -25.76 -5.45 -7.17
N ASN A 105 -26.19 -5.89 -5.98
CA ASN A 105 -27.52 -6.48 -5.78
C ASN A 105 -28.64 -5.47 -6.11
N ALA A 106 -28.45 -4.20 -5.78
CA ALA A 106 -29.40 -3.14 -6.13
C ALA A 106 -29.46 -2.92 -7.66
N GLY A 107 -28.30 -2.97 -8.33
CA GLY A 107 -28.22 -2.89 -9.80
C GLY A 107 -28.79 -4.10 -10.53
N ASP A 108 -28.73 -5.29 -9.92
CA ASP A 108 -29.35 -6.50 -10.48
C ASP A 108 -30.89 -6.43 -10.48
N VAL A 109 -31.49 -5.54 -9.66
CA VAL A 109 -32.94 -5.29 -9.67
C VAL A 109 -33.29 -4.20 -10.68
N SER A 110 -32.74 -3.00 -10.54
CA SER A 110 -32.88 -1.92 -11.54
C SER A 110 -31.90 -0.77 -11.32
N ASP A 111 -31.69 0.06 -12.36
CA ASP A 111 -30.87 1.28 -12.28
C ASP A 111 -31.44 2.28 -11.24
N GLU A 112 -32.76 2.31 -11.07
CA GLU A 112 -33.43 3.16 -10.07
C GLU A 112 -33.16 2.69 -8.64
N GLU A 113 -33.22 1.37 -8.37
CA GLU A 113 -32.90 0.85 -7.04
C GLU A 113 -31.42 1.05 -6.69
N GLN A 114 -30.52 0.89 -7.66
CA GLN A 114 -29.10 1.20 -7.49
C GLN A 114 -28.87 2.68 -7.18
N THR A 115 -29.54 3.58 -7.91
CA THR A 115 -29.45 5.02 -7.67
C THR A 115 -30.02 5.39 -6.30
N ALA A 116 -31.12 4.76 -5.88
CA ALA A 116 -31.69 4.97 -4.55
C ALA A 116 -30.71 4.55 -3.44
N TYR A 117 -30.05 3.39 -3.57
CA TYR A 117 -29.03 2.93 -2.63
C TYR A 117 -27.84 3.91 -2.53
N VAL A 118 -27.33 4.36 -3.68
CA VAL A 118 -26.24 5.34 -3.74
C VAL A 118 -26.67 6.68 -3.14
N SER A 119 -27.89 7.14 -3.41
CA SER A 119 -28.40 8.42 -2.93
C SER A 119 -28.41 8.48 -1.39
N VAL A 120 -28.74 7.38 -0.72
CA VAL A 120 -28.66 7.28 0.75
C VAL A 120 -27.23 7.50 1.25
N LEU A 121 -26.25 6.83 0.63
CA LEU A 121 -24.84 6.96 0.99
C LEU A 121 -24.28 8.35 0.65
N ALA A 122 -24.65 8.89 -0.51
CA ALA A 122 -24.25 10.23 -0.95
C ALA A 122 -24.79 11.30 0.00
N LYS A 123 -26.05 11.15 0.43
CA LYS A 123 -26.67 12.03 1.41
C LYS A 123 -25.99 11.98 2.77
N ALA A 124 -25.68 10.78 3.26
CA ALA A 124 -24.88 10.64 4.48
C ALA A 124 -23.52 11.34 4.34
N ALA A 125 -22.87 11.19 3.18
CA ALA A 125 -21.59 11.84 2.86
C ALA A 125 -21.71 13.35 2.58
N GLY A 126 -22.92 13.91 2.48
CA GLY A 126 -23.15 15.32 2.09
C GLY A 126 -22.76 15.64 0.64
N MET A 127 -22.70 14.62 -0.23
CA MET A 127 -22.23 14.73 -1.62
C MET A 127 -23.38 14.67 -2.63
N ASP A 128 -23.11 15.13 -3.85
CA ASP A 128 -24.00 14.91 -4.98
C ASP A 128 -24.15 13.41 -5.31
N ALA A 129 -25.39 12.97 -5.54
CA ALA A 129 -25.68 11.56 -5.80
C ALA A 129 -25.01 11.06 -7.09
N ASP A 130 -24.97 11.86 -8.15
CA ASP A 130 -24.36 11.45 -9.43
C ASP A 130 -22.82 11.38 -9.33
N GLN A 131 -22.21 12.30 -8.57
CA GLN A 131 -20.78 12.27 -8.28
C GLN A 131 -20.40 11.03 -7.47
N PHE A 132 -21.17 10.75 -6.41
CA PHE A 132 -20.95 9.60 -5.55
C PHE A 132 -21.21 8.29 -6.29
N HIS A 133 -22.23 8.23 -7.16
CA HIS A 133 -22.51 7.11 -8.04
C HIS A 133 -21.31 6.79 -8.94
N LYS A 134 -20.76 7.79 -9.64
CA LYS A 134 -19.58 7.61 -10.51
C LYS A 134 -18.35 7.15 -9.75
N PHE A 135 -18.19 7.58 -8.49
CA PHE A 135 -17.12 7.10 -7.63
C PHE A 135 -17.34 5.62 -7.25
N LEU A 136 -18.55 5.25 -6.84
CA LEU A 136 -18.88 3.88 -6.48
C LEU A 136 -18.82 2.94 -7.67
N ASP A 137 -19.34 3.32 -8.84
CA ASP A 137 -19.25 2.52 -10.07
C ASP A 137 -17.79 2.15 -10.39
N LYS A 138 -16.89 3.13 -10.37
CA LYS A 138 -15.45 2.91 -10.54
C LYS A 138 -14.84 2.04 -9.43
N SER A 139 -15.28 2.24 -8.19
CA SER A 139 -14.75 1.53 -7.02
C SER A 139 -15.18 0.06 -6.99
N CYS A 140 -16.47 -0.20 -7.23
CA CYS A 140 -17.07 -1.53 -7.29
C CYS A 140 -16.63 -2.31 -8.55
N GLY A 141 -16.33 -1.59 -9.64
CA GLY A 141 -15.93 -2.19 -10.90
C GLY A 141 -14.49 -2.71 -10.95
N LEU A 142 -14.00 -2.91 -12.19
CA LEU A 142 -12.66 -3.42 -12.45
C LEU A 142 -11.56 -2.51 -11.87
N LEU A 143 -11.77 -1.18 -11.92
CA LEU A 143 -10.78 -0.20 -11.49
C LEU A 143 -10.50 -0.30 -9.98
N GLY A 144 -11.52 -0.21 -9.13
CA GLY A 144 -11.33 -0.34 -7.68
C GLY A 144 -10.92 -1.74 -7.24
N THR A 145 -11.41 -2.79 -7.92
CA THR A 145 -10.92 -4.16 -7.70
C THR A 145 -9.42 -4.28 -7.99
N ALA A 146 -8.94 -3.74 -9.11
CA ALA A 146 -7.52 -3.71 -9.45
C ALA A 146 -6.72 -2.89 -8.44
N THR A 147 -7.21 -1.71 -8.06
CA THR A 147 -6.57 -0.82 -7.07
C THR A 147 -6.37 -1.52 -5.72
N MET A 148 -7.41 -2.17 -5.20
CA MET A 148 -7.36 -2.94 -3.96
C MET A 148 -6.42 -4.14 -4.08
N THR A 149 -6.44 -4.85 -5.21
CA THR A 149 -5.59 -6.03 -5.45
C THR A 149 -4.12 -5.62 -5.49
N PHE A 150 -3.76 -4.56 -6.21
CA PHE A 150 -2.39 -4.06 -6.24
C PHE A 150 -1.95 -3.52 -4.88
N GLY A 151 -2.82 -2.81 -4.15
CA GLY A 151 -2.54 -2.38 -2.78
C GLY A 151 -2.26 -3.57 -1.84
N GLY A 152 -3.08 -4.62 -1.92
CA GLY A 152 -2.93 -5.83 -1.11
C GLY A 152 -1.69 -6.64 -1.47
N MET A 153 -1.37 -6.76 -2.76
CA MET A 153 -0.12 -7.37 -3.23
C MET A 153 1.11 -6.58 -2.75
N SER A 154 1.03 -5.26 -2.74
CA SER A 154 2.12 -4.41 -2.26
C SER A 154 2.39 -4.65 -0.76
N LEU A 155 1.33 -4.77 0.04
CA LEU A 155 1.43 -5.06 1.48
C LEU A 155 2.09 -6.41 1.77
N SER A 156 1.58 -7.49 1.17
CA SER A 156 2.08 -8.84 1.44
C SER A 156 3.53 -9.04 0.97
N ASN A 157 3.86 -8.52 -0.22
CA ASN A 157 5.23 -8.58 -0.72
C ASN A 157 6.18 -7.68 0.09
N GLY A 158 5.70 -6.61 0.71
CA GLY A 158 6.51 -5.72 1.56
C GLY A 158 7.04 -6.45 2.79
N VAL A 159 6.15 -7.17 3.47
CA VAL A 159 6.53 -8.02 4.62
C VAL A 159 7.51 -9.11 4.20
N MET A 160 7.26 -9.77 3.06
CA MET A 160 8.15 -10.80 2.54
C MET A 160 9.52 -10.24 2.12
N ALA A 161 9.56 -9.02 1.59
CA ALA A 161 10.81 -8.34 1.25
C ALA A 161 11.66 -8.06 2.49
N ILE A 162 11.06 -7.64 3.61
CA ILE A 162 11.75 -7.48 4.90
C ILE A 162 12.39 -8.82 5.30
N VAL A 163 11.61 -9.90 5.33
CA VAL A 163 12.10 -11.24 5.72
C VAL A 163 13.25 -11.66 4.80
N ALA A 164 13.11 -11.47 3.50
CA ALA A 164 14.11 -11.83 2.51
C ALA A 164 15.42 -11.04 2.70
N MET A 165 15.35 -9.71 2.86
CA MET A 165 16.52 -8.85 3.03
C MET A 165 17.21 -9.07 4.37
N VAL A 166 16.44 -9.19 5.47
CA VAL A 166 17.00 -9.52 6.79
C VAL A 166 17.68 -10.88 6.74
N GLY A 167 17.01 -11.90 6.20
CA GLY A 167 17.57 -13.24 6.07
C GLY A 167 18.84 -13.30 5.20
N ALA A 168 18.93 -12.45 4.17
CA ALA A 168 20.13 -12.32 3.34
C ALA A 168 21.32 -11.72 4.12
N ILE A 169 21.05 -10.72 4.97
CA ILE A 169 22.06 -9.99 5.75
C ILE A 169 22.54 -10.81 6.96
N THR A 170 21.63 -11.42 7.72
CA THR A 170 21.96 -12.02 9.03
C THR A 170 22.28 -13.51 8.94
N CYS A 171 21.39 -14.31 8.33
CA CYS A 171 21.42 -15.76 8.46
C CYS A 171 22.08 -16.48 7.28
N SER A 172 21.92 -15.94 6.07
CA SER A 172 22.26 -16.68 4.84
C SER A 172 23.53 -16.19 4.14
N LYS A 173 24.28 -15.26 4.76
CA LYS A 173 25.57 -14.74 4.26
C LYS A 173 25.55 -14.39 2.75
N GLY A 174 24.52 -13.70 2.28
CA GLY A 174 24.41 -13.35 0.86
C GLY A 174 24.07 -14.52 -0.08
N ASN A 175 23.43 -15.58 0.42
CA ASN A 175 22.88 -16.65 -0.42
C ASN A 175 22.04 -16.04 -1.55
N LYS A 176 22.38 -16.41 -2.80
CA LYS A 176 21.78 -15.88 -4.02
C LYS A 176 20.25 -15.95 -4.03
N LYS A 177 19.65 -16.96 -3.40
CA LYS A 177 18.18 -17.10 -3.31
C LYS A 177 17.55 -15.98 -2.47
N TRP A 178 18.11 -15.70 -1.29
CA TRP A 178 17.62 -14.66 -0.37
C TRP A 178 17.88 -13.27 -0.93
N VAL A 179 19.05 -13.05 -1.52
CA VAL A 179 19.40 -11.80 -2.19
C VAL A 179 18.47 -11.53 -3.37
N GLY A 180 18.31 -12.50 -4.27
CA GLY A 180 17.41 -12.37 -5.42
C GLY A 180 15.96 -12.16 -5.01
N GLY A 181 15.49 -12.92 -4.01
CA GLY A 181 14.16 -12.74 -3.42
C GLY A 181 13.94 -11.34 -2.86
N GLY A 182 14.91 -10.80 -2.12
CA GLY A 182 14.83 -9.45 -1.57
C GLY A 182 14.65 -8.38 -2.65
N PHE A 183 15.48 -8.40 -3.71
CA PHE A 183 15.34 -7.45 -4.82
C PHE A 183 14.04 -7.64 -5.60
N PHE A 184 13.66 -8.88 -5.90
CA PHE A 184 12.44 -9.18 -6.64
C PHE A 184 11.20 -8.69 -5.88
N LEU A 185 11.07 -9.06 -4.60
CA LEU A 185 9.94 -8.68 -3.78
C LEU A 185 9.89 -7.16 -3.58
N ALA A 186 11.00 -6.51 -3.22
CA ALA A 186 11.02 -5.05 -3.07
C ALA A 186 10.66 -4.31 -4.37
N SER A 187 11.06 -4.85 -5.54
CA SER A 187 10.67 -4.30 -6.85
C SER A 187 9.17 -4.45 -7.08
N VAL A 188 8.63 -5.65 -6.89
CA VAL A 188 7.18 -5.93 -7.05
C VAL A 188 6.36 -5.03 -6.13
N VAL A 189 6.80 -4.81 -4.89
CA VAL A 189 6.13 -3.91 -3.94
C VAL A 189 6.07 -2.49 -4.48
N CYS A 190 7.19 -1.96 -4.96
CA CYS A 190 7.26 -0.61 -5.51
C CYS A 190 6.34 -0.46 -6.74
N PHE A 191 6.35 -1.43 -7.66
CA PHE A 191 5.50 -1.40 -8.86
C PHE A 191 4.02 -1.52 -8.52
N THR A 192 3.64 -2.42 -7.62
CA THR A 192 2.24 -2.60 -7.21
C THR A 192 1.71 -1.43 -6.40
N ALA A 193 2.53 -0.81 -5.54
CA ALA A 193 2.20 0.46 -4.87
C ALA A 193 1.95 1.58 -5.88
N MET A 194 2.80 1.70 -6.90
CA MET A 194 2.65 2.70 -7.97
C MET A 194 1.38 2.48 -8.78
N LEU A 195 1.05 1.23 -9.11
CA LEU A 195 -0.20 0.91 -9.81
C LEU A 195 -1.42 1.25 -8.93
N ALA A 196 -1.43 0.87 -7.66
CA ALA A 196 -2.50 1.24 -6.74
C ALA A 196 -2.65 2.78 -6.64
N PHE A 197 -1.55 3.51 -6.59
CA PHE A 197 -1.54 4.97 -6.59
C PHE A 197 -2.18 5.57 -7.85
N VAL A 198 -1.73 5.15 -9.05
CA VAL A 198 -2.23 5.69 -10.32
C VAL A 198 -3.71 5.39 -10.50
N LEU A 199 -4.13 4.17 -10.17
CA LEU A 199 -5.54 3.77 -10.28
C LEU A 199 -6.41 4.53 -9.28
N TRP A 200 -5.92 4.77 -8.05
CA TRP A 200 -6.64 5.59 -7.08
C TRP A 200 -6.90 7.02 -7.58
N VAL A 201 -5.92 7.65 -8.23
CA VAL A 201 -6.10 9.00 -8.81
C VAL A 201 -7.23 9.01 -9.82
N VAL A 202 -7.42 7.95 -10.61
CA VAL A 202 -8.53 7.85 -11.58
C VAL A 202 -9.86 7.49 -10.91
N GLN A 203 -9.81 6.65 -9.88
CA GLN A 203 -10.97 6.21 -9.09
C GLN A 203 -11.58 7.38 -8.30
N SER A 204 -10.74 8.21 -7.68
CA SER A 204 -11.15 9.31 -6.80
C SER A 204 -11.58 10.59 -7.52
N LYS A 205 -11.31 10.76 -8.83
CA LYS A 205 -11.71 11.97 -9.58
C LYS A 205 -13.17 12.41 -9.40
N PRO A 206 -14.17 11.51 -9.38
CA PRO A 206 -15.56 11.93 -9.23
C PRO A 206 -15.90 12.50 -7.85
N LEU A 207 -15.02 12.34 -6.84
CA LEU A 207 -15.28 12.77 -5.47
C LEU A 207 -15.24 14.30 -5.25
N GLY A 208 -14.85 15.09 -6.25
CA GLY A 208 -14.82 16.55 -6.11
C GLY A 208 -14.96 17.29 -7.44
N LYS A 209 -15.48 18.52 -7.34
CA LYS A 209 -15.11 19.60 -8.27
C LYS A 209 -13.69 20.06 -7.90
N GLU A 210 -13.03 20.84 -8.76
CA GLU A 210 -11.59 21.13 -8.69
C GLU A 210 -11.05 21.65 -7.34
N ASP A 211 -11.93 22.09 -6.41
CA ASP A 211 -11.57 22.61 -5.08
C ASP A 211 -12.05 21.75 -3.87
N ASP A 212 -12.81 20.67 -4.08
CA ASP A 212 -13.52 19.97 -2.99
C ASP A 212 -12.86 18.66 -2.51
N ALA A 213 -12.24 17.92 -3.42
CA ALA A 213 -11.57 16.64 -3.11
C ALA A 213 -10.07 16.85 -2.92
N SER A 214 -9.61 16.77 -1.68
CA SER A 214 -8.19 16.90 -1.34
C SER A 214 -7.55 15.53 -1.10
N PHE A 215 -6.33 15.33 -1.60
CA PHE A 215 -5.51 14.18 -1.21
C PHE A 215 -5.02 14.37 0.22
N THR A 216 -5.09 13.32 1.03
CA THR A 216 -4.78 13.39 2.47
C THR A 216 -3.66 12.43 2.87
N ALA A 217 -3.50 12.16 4.16
CA ALA A 217 -2.29 11.57 4.73
C ALA A 217 -1.88 10.23 4.09
N SER A 218 -2.80 9.29 3.85
CA SER A 218 -2.49 7.98 3.24
C SER A 218 -1.94 8.13 1.83
N PHE A 219 -2.42 9.12 1.07
CA PHE A 219 -1.93 9.40 -0.29
C PHE A 219 -0.47 9.84 -0.29
N PHE A 220 -0.06 10.66 0.68
CA PHE A 220 1.35 11.06 0.80
C PHE A 220 2.21 9.96 1.40
N LEU A 221 1.68 9.16 2.34
CA LEU A 221 2.39 8.03 2.92
C LEU A 221 2.77 6.99 1.85
N ILE A 222 1.89 6.70 0.88
CA ILE A 222 2.24 5.77 -0.19
C ILE A 222 3.33 6.33 -1.11
N ILE A 223 3.35 7.65 -1.38
CA ILE A 223 4.42 8.30 -2.15
C ILE A 223 5.76 8.17 -1.42
N ILE A 224 5.76 8.46 -0.11
CA ILE A 224 6.95 8.32 0.72
C ILE A 224 7.42 6.86 0.72
N ALA A 225 6.51 5.89 0.89
CA ALA A 225 6.84 4.47 0.83
C ALA A 225 7.47 4.08 -0.52
N MET A 226 6.88 4.51 -1.64
CA MET A 226 7.40 4.27 -3.00
C MET A 226 8.82 4.81 -3.19
N LEU A 227 9.19 5.91 -2.54
CA LEU A 227 10.55 6.44 -2.59
C LEU A 227 11.53 5.64 -1.70
N HIS A 228 11.04 5.10 -0.58
CA HIS A 228 11.90 4.34 0.34
C HIS A 228 12.26 2.95 -0.19
N TYR A 229 11.41 2.28 -0.97
CA TYR A 229 11.73 0.96 -1.54
C TYR A 229 12.99 0.98 -2.43
N PRO A 230 13.13 1.89 -3.43
CA PRO A 230 14.37 2.03 -4.20
C PRO A 230 15.60 2.36 -3.35
N VAL A 231 15.44 3.22 -2.34
CA VAL A 231 16.54 3.58 -1.43
C VAL A 231 16.98 2.35 -0.61
N ALA A 232 16.04 1.56 -0.11
CA ALA A 232 16.33 0.30 0.57
C ALA A 232 17.08 -0.68 -0.33
N MET A 233 16.62 -0.85 -1.58
CA MET A 233 17.28 -1.70 -2.57
C MET A 233 18.69 -1.21 -2.89
N PHE A 234 18.90 0.10 -3.06
CA PHE A 234 20.21 0.69 -3.29
C PHE A 234 21.18 0.43 -2.13
N MET A 235 20.73 0.66 -0.89
CA MET A 235 21.54 0.40 0.30
C MET A 235 21.87 -1.08 0.44
N PHE A 236 20.91 -1.96 0.14
CA PHE A 236 21.12 -3.40 0.17
C PHE A 236 22.14 -3.85 -0.88
N TRP A 237 22.00 -3.37 -2.11
CA TRP A 237 22.98 -3.61 -3.18
C TRP A 237 24.38 -3.14 -2.79
N LYS A 238 24.49 -1.92 -2.25
CA LYS A 238 25.77 -1.37 -1.79
C LYS A 238 26.38 -2.20 -0.67
N HIS A 239 25.58 -2.67 0.28
CA HIS A 239 26.03 -3.58 1.33
C HIS A 239 26.60 -4.89 0.73
N LEU A 240 25.89 -5.49 -0.22
CA LEU A 240 26.30 -6.74 -0.86
C LEU A 240 27.61 -6.59 -1.66
N ASN A 241 27.78 -5.49 -2.40
CA ASN A 241 29.03 -5.24 -3.14
C ASN A 241 30.22 -5.10 -2.19
N MET A 242 30.06 -4.36 -1.08
CA MET A 242 31.13 -4.22 -0.08
C MET A 242 31.48 -5.56 0.59
N GLN A 243 30.50 -6.44 0.79
CA GLN A 243 30.76 -7.80 1.29
C GLN A 243 31.52 -8.64 0.25
N GLN A 244 31.18 -8.52 -1.04
CA GLN A 244 31.89 -9.24 -2.10
C GLN A 244 33.34 -8.75 -2.26
N GLU A 245 33.58 -7.44 -2.19
CA GLU A 245 34.93 -6.87 -2.24
C GLU A 245 35.79 -7.34 -1.06
N ALA A 246 35.27 -7.25 0.16
CA ALA A 246 35.98 -7.71 1.36
C ALA A 246 36.26 -9.23 1.33
N GLN A 247 35.35 -10.03 0.75
CA GLN A 247 35.58 -11.46 0.61
C GLN A 247 36.66 -11.77 -0.42
N LYS A 248 36.70 -11.04 -1.56
CA LYS A 248 37.76 -11.19 -2.58
C LYS A 248 39.13 -10.85 -2.00
N GLU A 249 39.24 -9.74 -1.27
CA GLU A 249 40.49 -9.33 -0.61
C GLU A 249 40.97 -10.41 0.37
N PHE A 250 40.08 -10.97 1.19
CA PHE A 250 40.42 -12.07 2.10
C PHE A 250 40.87 -13.35 1.37
N ASP A 251 40.19 -13.71 0.27
CA ASP A 251 40.53 -14.90 -0.51
C ASP A 251 41.89 -14.72 -1.24
N GLU A 252 42.19 -13.51 -1.74
CA GLU A 252 43.48 -13.15 -2.33
C GLU A 252 44.62 -13.17 -1.31
N ASP A 253 44.41 -12.63 -0.10
CA ASP A 253 45.38 -12.68 0.99
C ASP A 253 45.65 -14.13 1.43
N HIS A 254 44.60 -14.94 1.58
CA HIS A 254 44.74 -16.34 1.99
C HIS A 254 45.44 -17.19 0.93
N THR A 255 45.17 -16.96 -0.37
CA THR A 255 45.87 -17.65 -1.46
C THR A 255 47.34 -17.24 -1.54
N THR A 256 47.64 -15.96 -1.35
CA THR A 256 49.02 -15.43 -1.29
C THR A 256 49.79 -16.02 -0.10
N TYR A 257 49.19 -16.06 1.09
CA TYR A 257 49.80 -16.68 2.26
C TYR A 257 50.06 -18.18 2.06
N ARG A 258 49.08 -18.93 1.51
CA ARG A 258 49.30 -20.34 1.19
C ARG A 258 50.45 -20.55 0.21
N ALA A 259 50.54 -19.72 -0.84
CA ALA A 259 51.63 -19.79 -1.81
C ALA A 259 53.01 -19.52 -1.19
N ALA A 260 53.09 -18.61 -0.21
CA ALA A 260 54.33 -18.33 0.51
C ALA A 260 54.75 -19.45 1.50
N VAL A 261 53.79 -20.19 2.06
CA VAL A 261 54.04 -21.28 3.04
C VAL A 261 54.37 -22.62 2.36
N THR A 262 53.98 -22.84 1.10
CA THR A 262 54.47 -23.97 0.29
C THR A 262 55.68 -23.55 -0.54
N PRO A 263 56.92 -23.90 -0.15
CA PRO A 263 58.07 -23.69 -1.03
C PRO A 263 57.85 -24.53 -2.30
N LYS A 264 58.11 -23.97 -3.48
CA LYS A 264 58.25 -24.77 -4.70
C LYS A 264 59.44 -25.70 -4.50
N HIS A 265 59.17 -26.95 -4.17
CA HIS A 265 60.19 -27.99 -4.03
C HIS A 265 60.63 -28.47 -5.41
N SER A 266 61.25 -27.61 -6.23
CA SER A 266 61.78 -28.01 -7.54
C SER A 266 62.88 -27.12 -8.13
N GLU A 267 63.62 -26.35 -7.33
CA GLU A 267 64.87 -25.70 -7.78
C GLU A 267 65.99 -25.96 -6.76
N ALA A 268 66.28 -27.23 -6.51
CA ALA A 268 67.59 -27.61 -5.99
C ALA A 268 68.52 -27.81 -7.19
N ALA A 269 69.29 -26.78 -7.52
CA ALA A 269 70.42 -26.91 -8.42
C ALA A 269 71.39 -27.98 -7.87
N PRO A 270 71.90 -28.92 -8.68
CA PRO A 270 72.89 -29.86 -8.19
C PRO A 270 74.21 -29.12 -7.99
N VAL A 271 74.60 -28.94 -6.73
CA VAL A 271 75.96 -28.53 -6.39
C VAL A 271 76.87 -29.73 -6.67
N SER A 272 77.57 -29.66 -7.81
CA SER A 272 78.67 -30.56 -8.16
C SER A 272 79.87 -30.28 -7.25
N LEU A 273 80.19 -31.21 -6.36
CA LEU A 273 81.47 -31.24 -5.63
C LEU A 273 82.45 -32.13 -6.40
N VAL A 274 83.48 -31.47 -6.96
CA VAL A 274 84.76 -32.08 -7.35
C VAL A 274 85.61 -32.26 -6.09
#